data_AF-A0A177H6L3-F1
#
_entry.id   AF-A0A177H6L3-F1
#
_cell.length_a   1.000
_cell.length_b   1.000
_cell.length_c   1.000
_cell.angle_alpha   90.00
_cell.angle_beta   90.00
_cell.angle_gamma   90.00
#
_symmetry.space_group_name_H-M   'P 1'
#
loop_
_entity.id
_entity.type
_entity.pdbx_description
1 polymer ?
#
loop_
_entity_poly.entity_id
_entity_poly.type
_entity_poly.pdbx_seq_one_letter_code
_entity_poly.pdbx_strand_id
1 'polypeptide(L)'
;MLSREKDLHFKISTREVTRNRFVIHSTSEIYHGGKIYLSLEMTDENASSGGLVCGCARSVMVNAKPFHSSVTGKWQQKKECLEIKFLSSIAGQQINLCTARIDETHDDFILENYDFV
;
A
#
# COMPACT_ATOMS: atom_id res chain seq x y z
N MET A 1 -6.33 -7.77 19.10
CA MET A 1 -5.56 -8.91 18.53
C MET A 1 -5.49 -8.69 17.02
N LEU A 2 -4.40 -9.02 16.32
CA LEU A 2 -4.36 -8.87 14.85
C LEU A 2 -4.83 -10.16 14.17
N SER A 3 -5.82 -10.05 13.28
CA SER A 3 -6.26 -11.15 12.40
C SER A 3 -5.69 -10.94 11.01
N ARG A 4 -5.04 -11.95 10.42
CA ARG A 4 -4.56 -11.87 9.03
C ARG A 4 -5.74 -12.09 8.08
N GLU A 5 -5.97 -11.09 7.24
CA GLU A 5 -6.95 -11.14 6.16
C GLU A 5 -6.32 -11.72 4.89
N LYS A 6 -7.15 -11.92 3.85
CA LYS A 6 -6.66 -12.37 2.55
C LYS A 6 -5.69 -11.33 1.97
N ASP A 7 -4.50 -11.82 1.61
CA ASP A 7 -3.48 -11.00 0.95
C ASP A 7 -3.99 -10.51 -0.43
N LEU A 8 -3.58 -9.29 -0.80
CA LEU A 8 -3.93 -8.67 -2.06
C LEU A 8 -2.71 -8.56 -2.97
N HIS A 9 -2.84 -8.98 -4.22
CA HIS A 9 -1.78 -8.87 -5.22
C HIS A 9 -1.93 -7.56 -5.98
N PHE A 10 -0.84 -6.81 -6.08
CA PHE A 10 -0.78 -5.53 -6.79
C PHE A 10 0.27 -5.56 -7.88
N LYS A 11 -0.08 -4.97 -9.02
CA LYS A 11 0.85 -4.63 -10.09
C LYS A 11 1.17 -3.15 -10.03
N ILE A 12 2.46 -2.82 -9.99
CA ILE A 12 2.96 -1.45 -10.05
C ILE A 12 2.71 -0.92 -11.46
N SER A 13 1.99 0.19 -11.52
CA SER A 13 1.63 0.89 -12.75
C SER A 13 2.61 2.01 -13.07
N THR A 14 3.13 2.69 -12.04
CA THR A 14 4.07 3.80 -12.20
C THR A 14 4.94 3.93 -10.95
N ARG A 15 6.22 4.29 -11.15
CA ARG A 15 7.17 4.71 -10.12
C ARG A 15 7.66 6.11 -10.44
N GLU A 16 7.53 7.03 -9.51
CA GLU A 16 8.03 8.40 -9.66
C GLU A 16 9.07 8.66 -8.58
N VAL A 17 10.29 9.01 -8.98
CA VAL A 17 11.39 9.30 -8.06
C VAL A 17 11.76 10.78 -8.22
N THR A 18 11.72 11.51 -7.12
CA THR A 18 12.24 12.87 -6.99
C THR A 18 13.27 12.92 -5.87
N ARG A 19 13.97 14.06 -5.71
CA ARG A 19 15.11 14.18 -4.78
C ARG A 19 14.81 13.74 -3.33
N ASN A 20 13.58 13.95 -2.85
CA ASN A 20 13.20 13.69 -1.46
C ASN A 20 11.92 12.85 -1.35
N ARG A 21 11.38 12.38 -2.48
CA ARG A 21 10.09 11.71 -2.53
C ARG A 21 10.10 10.61 -3.57
N PHE A 22 9.53 9.49 -3.19
CA PHE A 22 9.30 8.35 -4.05
C PHE A 22 7.80 8.04 -4.04
N VAL A 23 7.19 7.88 -5.20
CA VAL A 23 5.76 7.58 -5.32
C VAL A 23 5.58 6.28 -6.10
N ILE A 24 4.73 5.40 -5.57
CA ILE A 24 4.28 4.18 -6.24
C ILE A 24 2.78 4.26 -6.47
N HIS A 25 2.39 4.09 -7.72
CA HIS A 25 1.02 3.81 -8.09
C HIS A 25 0.89 2.34 -8.48
N SER A 26 -0.08 1.64 -7.92
CA SER A 26 -0.33 0.24 -8.21
C SER A 26 -1.82 -0.06 -8.32
N THR A 27 -2.13 -1.13 -9.03
CA THR A 27 -3.49 -1.62 -9.23
C THR A 27 -3.55 -3.08 -8.80
N SER A 28 -4.57 -3.46 -8.04
CA SER A 28 -4.75 -4.85 -7.66
C SER A 28 -5.08 -5.73 -8.87
N GLU A 29 -4.79 -7.02 -8.75
CA GLU A 29 -5.49 -8.00 -9.57
C GLU A 29 -7.01 -7.91 -9.35
N ILE A 30 -7.80 -8.41 -10.30
CA ILE A 30 -9.26 -8.30 -10.23
C ILE A 30 -9.76 -9.04 -8.98
N TYR A 31 -10.30 -8.28 -8.02
CA TYR A 31 -10.80 -8.78 -6.75
C TYR A 31 -12.31 -8.59 -6.70
N HIS A 32 -13.07 -9.69 -6.61
CA HIS A 32 -14.55 -9.69 -6.65
C HIS A 32 -15.13 -8.93 -7.86
N GLY A 33 -14.49 -9.03 -9.02
CA GLY A 33 -14.88 -8.30 -10.22
C GLY A 33 -14.52 -6.82 -10.23
N GLY A 34 -13.87 -6.30 -9.17
CA GLY A 34 -13.38 -4.93 -9.07
C GLY A 34 -11.86 -4.80 -9.13
N LYS A 35 -11.36 -3.57 -9.01
CA LYS A 35 -9.93 -3.24 -8.87
C LYS A 35 -9.73 -2.24 -7.74
N ILE A 36 -8.61 -2.35 -7.05
CA ILE A 36 -8.14 -1.39 -6.06
C ILE A 36 -6.96 -0.64 -6.66
N TYR A 37 -7.02 0.67 -6.62
CA TYR A 37 -5.93 1.58 -6.96
C TYR A 37 -5.28 2.04 -5.66
N LEU A 38 -3.97 1.86 -5.55
CA LEU A 38 -3.18 2.26 -4.40
C LEU A 38 -2.13 3.27 -4.84
N SER A 39 -2.04 4.37 -4.11
CA SER A 39 -1.04 5.41 -4.31
C SER A 39 -0.30 5.61 -3.00
N LEU A 40 1.00 5.35 -3.00
CA LEU A 40 1.88 5.50 -1.84
C LEU A 40 2.93 6.55 -2.17
N GLU A 41 3.00 7.59 -1.36
CA GLU A 41 4.04 8.62 -1.38
C GLU A 41 4.93 8.44 -0.16
N MET A 42 6.21 8.20 -0.43
CA MET A 42 7.25 7.96 0.56
C MET A 42 8.18 9.17 0.58
N THR A 43 8.43 9.72 1.77
CA THR A 43 9.36 10.82 1.97
C THR A 43 10.60 10.33 2.70
N ASP A 44 11.77 10.77 2.27
CA ASP A 44 13.03 10.49 2.97
C ASP A 44 13.09 11.30 4.27
N GLU A 45 13.01 10.64 5.43
CA GLU A 45 13.40 11.27 6.70
C GLU A 45 14.90 11.03 6.98
N ASN A 46 15.44 9.89 6.53
CA ASN A 46 16.86 9.56 6.52
C ASN A 46 17.19 8.61 5.35
N ALA A 47 18.05 9.06 4.44
CA ALA A 47 18.42 8.34 3.21
C ALA A 47 19.03 6.93 3.42
N SER A 48 19.44 6.59 4.65
CA SER A 48 20.06 5.31 5.00
C SER A 48 19.15 4.35 5.77
N SER A 49 17.93 4.75 6.17
CA SER A 49 17.12 3.93 7.10
C SER A 49 15.61 3.96 6.90
N GLY A 50 15.05 4.87 6.10
CA GLY A 50 13.63 4.93 5.78
C GLY A 50 12.97 6.28 6.03
N GLY A 51 11.65 6.28 6.13
CA GLY A 51 10.88 7.49 6.38
C GLY A 51 9.38 7.26 6.48
N LEU A 52 8.60 8.31 6.24
CA LEU A 52 7.14 8.27 6.31
C LEU A 52 6.54 7.86 4.97
N VAL A 53 5.41 7.14 5.04
CA VAL A 53 4.53 6.94 3.89
C VAL A 53 3.18 7.58 4.16
N CYS A 54 2.66 8.29 3.17
CA CYS A 54 1.28 8.72 3.11
C CYS A 54 0.65 8.30 1.78
N GLY A 55 -0.65 8.39 1.65
CA GLY A 55 -1.28 8.03 0.39
C GLY A 55 -2.77 7.81 0.47
N CYS A 56 -3.31 7.14 -0.54
CA CYS A 56 -4.69 6.71 -0.55
C CYS A 56 -4.89 5.41 -1.31
N ALA A 57 -5.98 4.72 -0.98
CA ALA A 57 -6.49 3.59 -1.74
C ALA A 57 -7.93 3.87 -2.18
N ARG A 58 -8.26 3.48 -3.41
CA ARG A 58 -9.59 3.65 -4.00
C ARG A 58 -10.01 2.36 -4.67
N SER A 59 -11.27 1.96 -4.54
CA SER A 59 -11.79 0.81 -5.27
C SER A 59 -12.84 1.19 -6.30
N VAL A 60 -12.87 0.40 -7.37
CA VAL A 60 -13.96 0.33 -8.33
C VAL A 60 -14.46 -1.11 -8.29
N MET A 61 -15.71 -1.33 -7.89
CA MET A 61 -16.29 -2.66 -7.71
C MET A 61 -17.48 -2.83 -8.64
N VAL A 62 -17.62 -4.00 -9.27
CA VAL A 62 -18.73 -4.28 -10.20
C VAL A 62 -20.07 -4.48 -9.48
N ASN A 63 -20.07 -5.03 -8.25
CA ASN A 63 -21.28 -5.34 -7.50
C ASN A 63 -21.22 -4.91 -6.01
N ALA A 64 -20.38 -3.93 -5.67
CA ALA A 64 -20.25 -3.44 -4.31
C ALA A 64 -20.07 -1.92 -4.28
N LYS A 65 -20.26 -1.31 -3.10
CA LYS A 65 -19.97 0.11 -2.93
C LYS A 65 -18.46 0.35 -3.08
N PRO A 66 -18.03 1.35 -3.88
CA PRO A 66 -16.64 1.76 -3.91
C PRO A 66 -16.23 2.30 -2.54
N PHE A 67 -14.95 2.17 -2.22
CA PHE A 67 -14.37 2.74 -1.01
C PHE A 67 -13.24 3.71 -1.33
N HIS A 68 -13.00 4.61 -0.39
CA HIS A 68 -11.85 5.49 -0.35
C HIS A 68 -11.19 5.33 1.02
N SER A 69 -9.86 5.15 1.04
CA SER A 69 -9.06 5.04 2.25
C SER A 69 -7.90 6.02 2.22
N SER A 70 -7.60 6.61 3.38
CA SER A 70 -6.36 7.33 3.62
C SER A 70 -5.29 6.37 4.16
N VAL A 71 -4.06 6.54 3.70
CA VAL A 71 -2.90 5.73 4.10
C VAL A 71 -1.91 6.59 4.87
N THR A 72 -1.44 6.10 6.01
CA THR A 72 -0.34 6.69 6.79
C THR A 72 0.53 5.61 7.42
N GLY A 73 1.85 5.75 7.38
CA GLY A 73 2.75 4.73 7.90
C GLY A 73 4.23 5.08 7.82
N LYS A 74 5.06 4.04 7.80
CA LYS A 74 6.50 4.15 7.59
C LYS A 74 6.99 3.20 6.49
N TRP A 75 8.08 3.56 5.84
CA TRP A 75 8.82 2.69 4.95
C TRP A 75 10.26 2.56 5.41
N GLN A 76 10.91 1.48 5.00
CA GLN A 76 12.32 1.23 5.26
C GLN A 76 12.95 0.44 4.12
N GLN A 77 14.15 0.83 3.68
CA GLN A 77 14.96 0.01 2.80
C GLN A 77 15.47 -1.22 3.58
N LYS A 78 15.17 -2.41 3.07
CA LYS A 78 15.81 -3.68 3.43
C LYS A 78 16.74 -4.08 2.29
N LYS A 79 17.65 -5.03 2.54
CA LYS A 79 18.75 -5.38 1.61
C LYS A 79 18.30 -5.50 0.15
N GLU A 80 17.21 -6.22 -0.10
CA GLU A 80 16.74 -6.56 -1.44
C GLU A 80 15.32 -6.02 -1.72
N CYS A 81 14.72 -5.28 -0.80
CA CYS A 81 13.36 -4.77 -0.98
C CYS A 81 13.05 -3.55 -0.12
N LEU A 82 12.05 -2.81 -0.55
CA LEU A 82 11.41 -1.75 0.20
C LEU A 82 10.28 -2.35 1.05
N GLU A 83 10.39 -2.28 2.38
CA GLU A 83 9.29 -2.68 3.28
C GLU A 83 8.48 -1.44 3.66
N ILE A 84 7.17 -1.48 3.41
CA ILE A 84 6.23 -0.41 3.74
C ILE A 84 5.19 -0.97 4.71
N LYS A 85 5.01 -0.31 5.85
CA LYS A 85 4.00 -0.64 6.87
C LYS A 85 3.11 0.56 7.10
N PHE A 86 1.81 0.41 6.88
CA PHE A 86 0.89 1.53 6.96
C PHE A 86 -0.49 1.13 7.48
N LEU A 87 -1.18 2.11 8.05
CA LEU A 87 -2.58 2.00 8.40
C LEU A 87 -3.42 2.51 7.23
N SER A 88 -4.44 1.73 6.88
CA SER A 88 -5.46 2.09 5.90
C SER A 88 -6.77 2.31 6.64
N SER A 89 -7.34 3.50 6.53
CA SER A 89 -8.63 3.85 7.17
C SER A 89 -9.68 4.12 6.11
N ILE A 90 -10.66 3.22 6.01
CA ILE A 90 -11.85 3.42 5.16
C ILE A 90 -12.83 4.28 5.96
N ALA A 91 -13.41 5.31 5.33
CA ALA A 91 -14.43 6.15 5.95
C ALA A 91 -15.59 5.27 6.48
N GLY A 92 -15.64 5.07 7.80
CA GLY A 92 -16.61 4.16 8.43
C GLY A 92 -16.12 3.22 9.55
N GLN A 93 -14.88 3.39 10.07
CA GLN A 93 -14.33 2.80 11.32
C GLN A 93 -13.39 1.60 11.20
N GLN A 94 -13.25 0.95 10.05
CA GLN A 94 -12.28 -0.15 9.90
C GLN A 94 -10.89 0.42 9.57
N ILE A 95 -9.96 0.22 10.50
CA ILE A 95 -8.54 0.49 10.31
C ILE A 95 -7.88 -0.86 10.10
N ASN A 96 -7.14 -1.01 9.01
CA ASN A 96 -6.30 -2.19 8.81
C ASN A 96 -4.83 -1.81 8.89
N LEU A 97 -4.01 -2.72 9.43
CA LEU A 97 -2.57 -2.68 9.27
C LEU A 97 -2.21 -3.40 7.97
N CYS A 98 -1.51 -2.72 7.08
CA CYS A 98 -1.03 -3.28 5.83
C CYS A 98 0.50 -3.33 5.80
N THR A 99 1.05 -4.41 5.27
CA THR A 99 2.49 -4.54 4.99
C THR A 99 2.70 -4.88 3.53
N ALA A 100 3.53 -4.10 2.84
CA ALA A 100 3.98 -4.37 1.47
C ALA A 100 5.50 -4.55 1.47
N ARG A 101 5.97 -5.52 0.69
CA ARG A 101 7.40 -5.66 0.35
C ARG A 101 7.54 -5.55 -1.15
N ILE A 102 8.24 -4.50 -1.58
CA ILE A 102 8.39 -4.17 -2.99
C ILE A 102 9.84 -4.39 -3.36
N ASP A 103 10.07 -5.38 -4.20
CA ASP A 103 11.36 -5.60 -4.83
C ASP A 103 11.51 -4.58 -5.97
N GLU A 104 12.68 -3.93 -6.04
CA GLU A 104 12.98 -2.94 -7.08
C GLU A 104 13.02 -3.56 -8.49
N THR A 105 13.23 -4.87 -8.59
CA THR A 105 13.35 -5.61 -9.84
C THR A 105 12.03 -6.19 -10.35
N HIS A 106 10.97 -6.18 -9.52
CA HIS A 106 9.66 -6.76 -9.84
C HIS A 106 8.59 -5.70 -9.94
N ASP A 107 7.70 -5.83 -10.92
CA ASP A 107 6.57 -4.91 -11.12
C ASP A 107 5.31 -5.32 -10.35
N ASP A 108 5.43 -6.23 -9.40
CA ASP A 108 4.34 -6.72 -8.57
C ASP A 108 4.76 -6.85 -7.11
N PHE A 109 3.77 -6.81 -6.22
CA PHE A 109 3.96 -7.06 -4.80
C PHE A 109 2.69 -7.61 -4.15
N ILE A 110 2.89 -8.26 -3.01
CA ILE A 110 1.82 -8.73 -2.14
C ILE A 110 1.63 -7.71 -1.01
N LEU A 111 0.37 -7.32 -0.81
CA LEU A 111 -0.06 -6.52 0.32
C LEU A 111 -0.72 -7.44 1.35
N GLU A 112 0.00 -7.67 2.44
CA GLU A 112 -0.52 -8.36 3.62
C GLU A 112 -1.46 -7.40 4.36
N ASN A 113 -2.66 -7.86 4.71
CA ASN A 113 -3.68 -7.05 5.37
C ASN A 113 -4.05 -7.67 6.72
N TYR A 114 -4.15 -6.84 7.76
CA TYR A 114 -4.48 -7.28 9.10
C TYR A 114 -5.56 -6.41 9.71
N ASP A 115 -6.59 -7.04 10.26
CA ASP A 115 -7.68 -6.35 10.96
C ASP A 115 -7.39 -6.25 12.47
N PHE A 116 -7.83 -5.16 13.08
CA PHE A 116 -7.75 -4.95 14.52
C PHE A 116 -9.02 -5.50 15.18
N VAL A 117 -8.92 -6.72 15.72
CA VAL A 117 -9.99 -7.39 16.49
C VAL A 117 -9.98 -6.95 17.95
#